data_AF-A0A1E7F8T0-F1
#
_entry.id   AF-A0A1E7F8T0-F1
#
_cell.length_a   1.000
_cell.length_b   1.000
_cell.length_c   1.000
_cell.angle_alpha   90.00
_cell.angle_beta   90.00
_cell.angle_gamma   90.00
#
_symmetry.space_group_name_H-M   'P 1'
#
loop_
_entity.id
_entity.type
_entity.pdbx_description
1 polymer ?
#
loop_
_entity_poly.entity_id
_entity_poly.type
_entity_poly.pdbx_seq_one_letter_code
_entity_poly.pdbx_strand_id
1 'polypeptide(L)'
;MSPPLHVQIISGSASVALLAMGIRNVVAPGACLSFLPFFGKSEHKLQSYFWGTSNSNELVPGQKALSKLSGWMLVTLAVTKLTTVFSNTNEGTFLRRNLFIALGSIQLLGSIAVTTIGDTQSKAKESVVAGPASFYQIAILLGGEGLVLLHDALMRNRPIKP
;
A
#
# COMPACT_ATOMS: atom_id res chain seq x y z
N MET A 1 13.74 17.45 -12.99
CA MET A 1 14.27 17.22 -11.63
C MET A 1 13.88 15.82 -11.18
N SER A 2 14.89 14.99 -10.91
CA SER A 2 14.74 13.69 -10.28
C SER A 2 14.13 13.83 -8.88
N PRO A 3 13.32 12.87 -8.41
CA PRO A 3 12.90 12.84 -7.01
C PRO A 3 14.12 12.74 -6.08
N PRO A 4 14.11 13.41 -4.92
CA PRO A 4 15.19 13.33 -3.96
C PRO A 4 15.31 11.91 -3.39
N LEU A 5 16.52 11.55 -2.95
CA LEU A 5 16.89 10.19 -2.57
C LEU A 5 16.00 9.59 -1.45
N HIS A 6 15.53 10.41 -0.51
CA HIS A 6 14.60 9.96 0.53
C HIS A 6 13.22 9.56 -0.03
N VAL A 7 12.71 10.27 -1.03
CA VAL A 7 11.44 9.90 -1.72
C VAL A 7 11.60 8.57 -2.44
N GLN A 8 12.74 8.35 -3.10
CA GLN A 8 13.03 7.11 -3.81
C GLN A 8 13.13 5.91 -2.87
N ILE A 9 13.84 6.05 -1.74
CA ILE A 9 13.97 4.96 -0.75
C ILE A 9 12.61 4.63 -0.12
N ILE A 10 11.87 5.65 0.32
CA ILE A 10 10.59 5.44 1.01
C ILE A 10 9.54 4.88 0.05
N SER A 11 9.35 5.49 -1.12
CA SER A 11 8.37 5.01 -2.09
C SER A 11 8.80 3.71 -2.76
N GLY A 12 10.09 3.50 -2.99
CA GLY A 12 10.63 2.23 -3.51
C GLY A 12 10.39 1.08 -2.55
N SER A 13 10.75 1.23 -1.27
CA SER A 13 10.54 0.19 -0.25
C SER A 13 9.05 -0.11 -0.02
N ALA A 14 8.20 0.93 0.07
CA ALA A 14 6.75 0.76 0.21
C ALA A 14 6.14 0.09 -1.02
N SER A 15 6.60 0.42 -2.23
CA SER A 15 6.11 -0.19 -3.46
C SER A 15 6.55 -1.65 -3.61
N VAL A 16 7.76 -2.01 -3.18
CA VAL A 16 8.21 -3.41 -3.14
C VAL A 16 7.36 -4.23 -2.17
N ALA A 17 7.04 -3.68 -0.99
CA ALA A 17 6.15 -4.33 -0.04
C ALA A 17 4.74 -4.56 -0.64
N LEU A 18 4.14 -3.54 -1.25
CA LEU A 18 2.84 -3.66 -1.91
C LEU A 18 2.86 -4.62 -3.10
N LEU A 19 3.96 -4.65 -3.87
CA LEU A 19 4.14 -5.57 -4.98
C LEU A 19 4.21 -7.02 -4.49
N ALA A 20 4.95 -7.29 -3.42
CA ALA A 20 5.00 -8.61 -2.79
C ALA A 20 3.62 -9.05 -2.30
N MET A 21 2.89 -8.18 -1.59
CA MET A 21 1.52 -8.44 -1.14
C MET A 21 0.57 -8.70 -2.32
N GLY A 22 0.68 -7.91 -3.39
CA GLY A 22 -0.13 -8.03 -4.59
C GLY A 22 0.12 -9.36 -5.32
N ILE A 23 1.38 -9.72 -5.57
CA ILE A 23 1.76 -11.00 -6.20
C ILE A 23 1.25 -12.16 -5.36
N ARG A 24 1.41 -12.11 -4.03
CA ARG A 24 0.88 -13.13 -3.13
C ARG A 24 -0.63 -13.26 -3.26
N ASN A 25 -1.39 -12.17 -3.30
CA ASN A 25 -2.84 -12.21 -3.47
C ASN A 25 -3.27 -12.80 -4.84
N VAL A 26 -2.45 -12.65 -5.89
CA VAL A 26 -2.71 -13.23 -7.22
C VAL A 26 -2.37 -14.73 -7.25
N VAL A 27 -1.18 -15.10 -6.78
CA VAL A 27 -0.59 -16.45 -6.92
C VAL A 27 -1.08 -17.39 -5.81
N ALA A 28 -1.18 -16.90 -4.59
CA ALA A 28 -1.56 -17.67 -3.40
C ALA A 28 -2.60 -16.90 -2.56
N PRO A 29 -3.86 -16.80 -3.05
CA PRO A 29 -4.95 -16.15 -2.32
C PRO A 29 -5.07 -16.79 -0.93
N GLY A 30 -4.96 -15.98 0.13
CA GLY A 30 -5.02 -16.52 1.49
C GLY A 30 -3.74 -17.17 2.04
N ALA A 31 -2.59 -17.05 1.38
CA ALA A 31 -1.31 -17.45 2.01
C ALA A 31 -0.62 -16.30 2.75
N CYS A 32 -0.30 -16.44 4.03
CA CYS A 32 0.44 -15.40 4.76
C CYS A 32 1.87 -15.23 4.22
N LEU A 33 2.33 -13.99 4.04
CA LEU A 33 3.69 -13.63 3.63
C LEU A 33 4.63 -13.72 4.84
N SER A 34 4.90 -14.95 5.27
CA SER A 34 5.74 -15.27 6.42
C SER A 34 7.22 -14.87 6.24
N PHE A 35 7.66 -14.54 5.02
CA PHE A 35 9.07 -14.19 4.74
C PHE A 35 9.45 -12.75 5.12
N LEU A 36 8.50 -11.80 5.17
CA LEU A 36 8.83 -10.42 5.55
C LEU A 36 8.86 -10.29 7.09
N PRO A 37 10.00 -9.90 7.70
CA PRO A 37 10.19 -9.90 9.15
C PRO A 37 9.25 -8.93 9.90
N PHE A 38 8.63 -7.98 9.18
CA PHE A 38 7.63 -7.05 9.72
C PHE A 38 6.18 -7.58 9.66
N PHE A 39 5.90 -8.60 8.84
CA PHE A 39 4.54 -9.01 8.49
C PHE A 39 4.15 -10.41 8.97
N GLY A 40 5.09 -11.31 9.27
CA GLY A 40 4.77 -12.74 9.44
C GLY A 40 3.69 -13.09 10.49
N LYS A 41 3.64 -12.40 11.64
CA LYS A 41 2.60 -12.63 12.67
C LYS A 41 1.44 -11.64 12.61
N SER A 42 1.67 -10.45 12.06
CA SER A 42 0.68 -9.37 11.91
C SER A 42 -0.22 -9.57 10.70
N GLU A 43 0.26 -10.23 9.66
CA GLU A 43 -0.48 -10.46 8.41
C GLU A 43 -1.45 -11.64 8.51
N HIS A 44 -1.10 -12.70 9.23
CA HIS A 44 -2.01 -13.82 9.54
C HIS A 44 -3.35 -13.32 10.11
N LYS A 45 -3.24 -12.30 10.96
CA LYS A 45 -4.34 -11.64 11.66
C LYS A 45 -5.16 -10.72 10.75
N LEU A 46 -4.48 -9.99 9.88
CA LEU A 46 -5.10 -9.12 8.89
C LEU A 46 -5.87 -9.95 7.86
N GLN A 47 -5.31 -11.10 7.47
CA GLN A 47 -5.92 -12.00 6.52
C GLN A 47 -7.17 -12.69 7.10
N SER A 48 -7.12 -13.17 8.34
CA SER A 48 -8.30 -13.73 9.00
C SER A 48 -9.43 -12.71 9.10
N TYR A 49 -9.12 -11.42 9.20
CA TYR A 49 -10.14 -10.37 9.19
C TYR A 49 -10.79 -10.21 7.81
N PHE A 50 -9.99 -10.05 6.75
CA PHE A 50 -10.54 -9.81 5.41
C PHE A 50 -11.33 -11.00 4.86
N TRP A 51 -10.98 -12.21 5.26
CA TRP A 51 -11.52 -13.43 4.65
C TRP A 51 -12.31 -14.31 5.62
N GLY A 52 -12.35 -13.98 6.90
CA GLY A 52 -12.96 -14.80 7.95
C GLY A 52 -12.17 -16.06 8.29
N THR A 53 -11.08 -16.36 7.55
CA THR A 53 -10.22 -17.52 7.77
C THR A 53 -8.76 -17.18 7.51
N SER A 54 -7.88 -17.81 8.28
CA SER A 54 -6.44 -17.76 8.08
C SER A 54 -5.94 -18.85 7.11
N ASN A 55 -6.78 -19.84 6.78
CA ASN A 55 -6.42 -20.96 5.94
C ASN A 55 -6.79 -20.68 4.48
N SER A 56 -5.81 -20.72 3.58
CA SER A 56 -6.02 -20.50 2.15
C SER A 56 -7.02 -21.50 1.51
N ASN A 57 -7.12 -22.69 2.09
CA ASN A 57 -7.98 -23.77 1.61
C ASN A 57 -9.46 -23.57 1.95
N GLU A 58 -9.77 -22.77 2.98
CA GLU A 58 -11.13 -22.50 3.44
C GLU A 58 -11.81 -21.33 2.72
N LEU A 59 -11.08 -20.63 1.85
CA LEU A 59 -11.62 -19.52 1.07
C LEU A 59 -12.66 -20.00 0.05
N VAL A 60 -13.83 -19.39 0.09
CA VAL A 60 -14.92 -19.59 -0.88
C VAL A 60 -14.48 -19.03 -2.26
N PRO A 61 -14.92 -19.59 -3.40
CA PRO A 61 -14.50 -19.13 -4.73
C PRO A 61 -14.63 -17.61 -4.97
N GLY A 62 -15.69 -16.98 -4.45
CA GLY A 62 -15.87 -15.53 -4.54
C GLY A 62 -14.80 -14.74 -3.78
N GLN A 63 -14.37 -15.22 -2.62
CA GLN A 63 -13.28 -14.62 -1.84
C GLN A 63 -11.93 -14.79 -2.54
N LYS A 64 -11.68 -15.95 -3.16
CA LYS A 64 -10.47 -16.17 -3.98
C LYS A 64 -10.43 -15.21 -5.18
N ALA A 65 -11.56 -14.96 -5.84
CA ALA A 65 -11.66 -14.02 -6.95
C ALA A 65 -11.38 -12.57 -6.49
N LEU A 66 -11.98 -12.13 -5.39
CA LEU A 66 -11.75 -10.81 -4.81
C LEU A 66 -10.29 -10.62 -4.34
N SER A 67 -9.69 -11.67 -3.77
CA SER A 67 -8.27 -11.66 -3.40
C SER A 67 -7.38 -11.48 -4.63
N LYS A 68 -7.64 -12.21 -5.72
CA LYS A 68 -6.88 -12.03 -6.97
C LYS A 68 -7.06 -10.64 -7.58
N LEU A 69 -8.28 -10.11 -7.61
CA LEU A 69 -8.55 -8.76 -8.12
C LEU A 69 -7.84 -7.69 -7.31
N SER A 70 -7.95 -7.74 -5.98
CA SER A 70 -7.22 -6.81 -5.09
C SER A 70 -5.70 -6.97 -5.24
N GLY A 71 -5.20 -8.20 -5.46
CA GLY A 71 -3.81 -8.46 -5.80
C GLY A 71 -3.35 -7.74 -7.07
N TRP A 72 -4.10 -7.86 -8.16
CA TRP A 72 -3.81 -7.15 -9.41
C TRP A 72 -3.86 -5.63 -9.25
N MET A 73 -4.81 -5.10 -8.48
CA MET A 73 -4.87 -3.67 -8.17
C MET A 73 -3.63 -3.20 -7.42
N LEU A 74 -3.16 -3.96 -6.42
CA LEU A 74 -1.94 -3.65 -5.66
C LEU A 74 -0.67 -3.74 -6.52
N VAL A 75 -0.55 -4.76 -7.36
CA VAL A 75 0.57 -4.88 -8.31
C VAL A 75 0.58 -3.69 -9.26
N THR A 76 -0.58 -3.35 -9.84
CA THR A 76 -0.68 -2.22 -10.77
C THR A 76 -0.30 -0.92 -10.08
N LEU A 77 -0.83 -0.65 -8.88
CA LEU A 77 -0.48 0.53 -8.09
C LEU A 77 1.02 0.58 -7.78
N ALA A 78 1.62 -0.53 -7.34
CA ALA A 78 3.05 -0.60 -7.03
C ALA A 78 3.92 -0.37 -8.28
N VAL A 79 3.57 -0.99 -9.41
CA VAL A 79 4.28 -0.80 -10.69
C VAL A 79 4.15 0.65 -11.16
N THR A 80 2.94 1.22 -11.15
CA THR A 80 2.72 2.63 -11.50
C THR A 80 3.55 3.56 -10.60
N LYS A 81 3.61 3.31 -9.30
CA LYS A 81 4.46 4.11 -8.40
C LYS A 81 5.94 3.98 -8.74
N LEU A 82 6.44 2.75 -8.88
CA LEU A 82 7.84 2.50 -9.23
C LEU A 82 8.20 3.16 -10.56
N THR A 83 7.35 3.09 -11.57
CA THR A 83 7.58 3.81 -12.83
C THR A 83 7.55 5.32 -12.59
N THR A 84 6.53 5.89 -11.96
CA THR A 84 6.50 7.36 -11.74
C THR A 84 7.70 7.93 -10.96
N VAL A 85 8.23 7.17 -10.00
CA VAL A 85 9.37 7.57 -9.16
C VAL A 85 10.71 7.34 -9.87
N PHE A 86 10.88 6.19 -10.54
CA PHE A 86 12.17 5.78 -11.11
C PHE A 86 12.28 5.96 -12.65
N SER A 87 11.18 6.09 -13.38
CA SER A 87 11.17 6.36 -14.82
C SER A 87 11.11 7.86 -15.11
N ASN A 88 11.80 8.28 -16.18
CA ASN A 88 11.78 9.63 -16.76
C ASN A 88 12.34 10.76 -15.86
N THR A 89 13.64 10.74 -15.57
CA THR A 89 14.36 11.87 -14.96
C THR A 89 14.21 13.20 -15.72
N ASN A 90 13.87 13.13 -17.02
CA ASN A 90 13.77 14.25 -17.95
C ASN A 90 12.32 14.75 -18.22
N GLU A 91 11.28 14.12 -17.67
CA GLU A 91 9.90 14.57 -17.92
C GLU A 91 9.58 15.92 -17.25
N GLY A 92 8.69 16.67 -17.91
CA GLY A 92 8.22 17.97 -17.47
C GLY A 92 7.66 17.92 -16.04
N THR A 93 8.08 18.88 -15.21
CA THR A 93 7.78 18.95 -13.77
C THR A 93 6.29 18.93 -13.44
N PHE A 94 5.41 19.26 -14.39
CA PHE A 94 3.96 19.29 -14.21
C PHE A 94 3.31 17.90 -14.09
N LEU A 95 3.59 16.99 -15.02
CA LEU A 95 2.94 15.67 -15.04
C LEU A 95 3.31 14.87 -13.81
N ARG A 96 4.61 14.84 -13.47
CA ARG A 96 5.12 14.18 -12.26
C ARG A 96 4.52 14.76 -10.99
N ARG A 97 4.39 16.09 -10.89
CA ARG A 97 3.77 16.74 -9.73
C ARG A 97 2.31 16.30 -9.55
N ASN A 98 1.52 16.27 -10.63
CA ASN A 98 0.13 15.83 -10.57
C ASN A 98 0.03 14.34 -10.20
N LEU A 99 0.92 13.50 -10.73
CA LEU A 99 1.00 12.09 -10.36
C LEU A 99 1.36 11.91 -8.89
N PHE A 100 2.32 12.67 -8.36
CA PHE A 100 2.69 12.60 -6.94
C PHE A 100 1.58 13.11 -6.02
N ILE A 101 0.81 14.12 -6.44
CA ILE A 101 -0.40 14.54 -5.71
C ILE A 101 -1.44 13.42 -5.71
N ALA A 102 -1.74 12.82 -6.87
CA ALA A 102 -2.74 11.77 -6.98
C ALA A 102 -2.34 10.52 -6.16
N LEU A 103 -1.12 10.02 -6.37
CA LEU A 103 -0.58 8.87 -5.66
C LEU A 103 -0.45 9.14 -4.17
N GLY A 104 0.07 10.31 -3.78
CA GLY A 104 0.21 10.70 -2.39
C GLY A 104 -1.13 10.84 -1.67
N SER A 105 -2.14 11.41 -2.33
CA SER A 105 -3.50 11.54 -1.77
C SER A 105 -4.18 10.18 -1.61
N ILE A 106 -4.06 9.29 -2.60
CA ILE A 106 -4.60 7.92 -2.52
C ILE A 106 -3.95 7.16 -1.35
N GLN A 107 -2.64 7.28 -1.17
CA GLN A 107 -1.94 6.62 -0.05
C GLN A 107 -2.36 7.19 1.31
N LEU A 108 -2.56 8.51 1.41
CA LEU A 108 -3.05 9.14 2.63
C LEU A 108 -4.48 8.70 2.98
N LEU A 109 -5.37 8.64 1.98
CA LEU A 109 -6.73 8.12 2.14
C LEU A 109 -6.72 6.64 2.49
N GLY A 110 -5.84 5.85 1.86
CA GLY A 110 -5.63 4.44 2.18
C GLY A 110 -5.18 4.25 3.63
N SER A 111 -4.27 5.10 4.13
CA SER A 111 -3.88 5.11 5.54
C SER A 111 -5.07 5.34 6.47
N ILE A 112 -5.90 6.34 6.18
CA ILE A 112 -7.10 6.64 6.99
C ILE A 112 -8.10 5.48 6.96
N ALA A 113 -8.31 4.87 5.79
CA ALA A 113 -9.18 3.72 5.64
C ALA A 113 -8.67 2.53 6.48
N VAL A 114 -7.36 2.26 6.46
CA VAL A 114 -6.75 1.17 7.23
C VAL A 114 -6.82 1.45 8.75
N THR A 115 -6.60 2.68 9.21
CA THR A 115 -6.73 3.02 10.64
C THR A 115 -8.17 2.91 11.13
N THR A 116 -9.14 3.41 10.34
CA THR A 116 -10.57 3.32 10.70
C THR A 116 -11.07 1.88 10.74
N ILE A 117 -10.59 1.02 9.83
CA ILE A 117 -10.81 -0.43 9.89
C ILE A 117 -10.18 -1.04 11.15
N GLY A 118 -8.95 -0.65 11.51
CA GLY A 118 -8.29 -1.10 12.74
C GLY A 118 -9.04 -0.69 14.02
N ASP A 119 -9.53 0.54 14.08
CA ASP A 119 -10.27 1.09 15.22
C ASP A 119 -11.64 0.42 15.39
N THR A 120 -12.37 0.20 14.30
CA THR A 120 -13.64 -0.53 14.33
C THR A 120 -13.45 -1.96 14.81
N GLN A 121 -12.36 -2.63 14.42
CA GLN A 121 -11.99 -3.94 14.96
C GLN A 121 -11.67 -3.91 16.45
N SER A 122 -10.87 -2.95 16.92
CA SER A 122 -10.54 -2.84 18.34
C SER A 122 -11.78 -2.62 19.22
N LYS A 123 -12.82 -1.94 18.70
CA LYS A 123 -14.07 -1.70 19.41
C LYS A 123 -15.03 -2.89 19.39
N ALA A 124 -14.95 -3.73 18.36
CA ALA A 124 -15.87 -4.86 18.18
C ALA A 124 -15.68 -6.02 19.18
N LYS A 125 -14.59 -6.07 19.97
CA LYS A 125 -14.26 -7.12 20.98
C LYS A 125 -14.28 -8.59 20.50
N GLU A 126 -14.80 -8.92 19.32
CA GLU A 126 -14.90 -10.30 18.78
C GLU A 126 -13.60 -10.81 18.16
N SER A 127 -12.66 -9.94 17.80
CA SER A 127 -11.40 -10.35 17.17
C SER A 127 -10.21 -10.27 18.12
N VAL A 128 -10.19 -11.13 19.15
CA VAL A 128 -8.98 -11.39 19.97
C VAL A 128 -7.78 -11.82 19.10
N VAL A 129 -8.02 -12.23 17.86
CA VAL A 129 -7.00 -12.72 16.95
C VAL A 129 -6.24 -11.57 16.28
N ALA A 130 -6.87 -10.45 15.92
CA ALA A 130 -6.21 -9.34 15.22
C ALA A 130 -5.88 -8.16 16.15
N GLY A 131 -4.65 -8.14 16.67
CA GLY A 131 -4.16 -6.98 17.42
C GLY A 131 -4.11 -5.74 16.52
N PRO A 132 -4.51 -4.55 17.00
CA PRO A 132 -4.58 -3.32 16.19
C PRO A 132 -3.23 -2.91 15.56
N ALA A 133 -2.12 -3.43 16.09
CA ALA A 133 -0.77 -3.14 15.62
C ALA A 133 -0.52 -3.45 14.13
N SER A 134 -1.16 -4.48 13.55
CA SER A 134 -0.97 -4.83 12.13
C SER A 134 -1.55 -3.79 11.18
N PHE A 135 -2.71 -3.23 11.54
CA PHE A 135 -3.36 -2.17 10.75
C PHE A 135 -2.59 -0.86 10.85
N TYR A 136 -2.14 -0.48 12.04
CA TYR A 136 -1.34 0.73 12.21
C TYR A 136 0.00 0.69 11.49
N GLN A 137 0.67 -0.47 11.40
CA GLN A 137 1.92 -0.62 10.64
C GLN A 137 1.71 -0.33 9.14
N ILE A 138 0.66 -0.89 8.55
CA ILE A 138 0.29 -0.62 7.15
C ILE A 138 -0.11 0.83 6.97
N ALA A 139 -0.89 1.39 7.91
CA ALA A 139 -1.27 2.80 7.87
C ALA A 139 -0.05 3.73 7.92
N ILE A 140 0.92 3.48 8.80
CA ILE A 140 2.15 4.27 8.87
C ILE A 140 2.94 4.19 7.56
N LEU A 141 3.02 3.00 6.95
CA LEU A 141 3.71 2.81 5.68
C LEU A 141 3.03 3.59 4.54
N LEU A 142 1.69 3.48 4.43
CA LEU A 142 0.91 4.20 3.42
C LEU A 142 0.93 5.72 3.66
N GLY A 143 0.69 6.15 4.90
CA GLY A 143 0.63 7.56 5.30
C GLY A 143 2.00 8.24 5.17
N GLY A 144 3.07 7.58 5.60
CA GLY A 144 4.44 8.07 5.47
C GLY A 144 4.85 8.26 4.01
N GLU A 145 4.56 7.27 3.16
CA GLU A 145 4.80 7.40 1.71
C GLU A 145 3.94 8.51 1.10
N GLY A 146 2.67 8.59 1.47
CA GLY A 146 1.73 9.61 0.97
C GLY A 146 2.19 11.03 1.28
N LEU A 147 2.62 11.28 2.52
CA LEU A 147 3.16 12.57 2.95
C LEU A 147 4.44 12.92 2.20
N VAL A 148 5.34 11.96 1.98
CA VAL A 148 6.61 12.19 1.29
C VAL A 148 6.38 12.55 -0.19
N LEU A 149 5.46 11.87 -0.87
CA LEU A 149 5.09 12.19 -2.26
C LEU A 149 4.40 13.55 -2.37
N LEU A 150 3.48 13.87 -1.44
CA LEU A 150 2.81 15.18 -1.40
C LEU A 150 3.79 16.31 -1.10
N HIS A 151 4.68 16.12 -0.14
CA HIS A 151 5.72 17.09 0.19
C HIS A 151 6.61 17.38 -1.02
N ASP A 152 7.10 16.35 -1.71
CA ASP A 152 7.90 16.53 -2.93
C ASP A 152 7.11 17.23 -4.04
N ALA A 153 5.81 16.91 -4.21
CA ALA A 153 4.96 17.57 -5.19
C ALA A 153 4.72 19.06 -4.88
N LEU A 154 4.63 19.44 -3.60
CA LEU A 154 4.42 20.81 -3.18
C LEU A 154 5.70 21.66 -3.32
N MET A 155 6.85 21.07 -3.06
CA MET A 155 8.16 21.76 -3.15
C MET A 155 8.69 21.91 -4.59
N ARG A 156 8.11 21.22 -5.57
CA ARG A 156 8.49 21.37 -6.99
C ARG A 156 8.03 22.71 -7.57
N ASN A 157 8.98 23.47 -8.10
CA ASN A 157 8.71 24.72 -8.82
C ASN A 157 7.75 24.50 -10.00
N ARG A 158 6.78 25.42 -10.14
CA ARG A 158 5.90 25.50 -11.31
C ARG A 158 6.66 26.21 -12.42
N PRO A 159 6.86 25.60 -13.61
CA PRO A 159 7.16 26.40 -14.79
C PRO A 159 5.96 27.31 -15.02
N ILE A 160 6.10 28.62 -14.95
CA ILE A 160 5.03 29.51 -15.40
C ILE A 160 4.96 29.29 -16.92
N LYS A 161 3.81 28.87 -17.45
CA LYS A 161 3.61 28.80 -18.89
C LYS A 161 3.81 30.24 -19.42
N PRO A 162 4.76 30.50 -20.34
CA PRO A 162 4.86 31.79 -21.00
C PRO A 162 3.60 32.08 -21.82
#